data_AF-A0A536UZE6-F1
#
_entry.id   AF-A0A536UZE6-F1
#
_cell.length_a   1.000
_cell.length_b   1.000
_cell.length_c   1.000
_cell.angle_alpha   90.00
_cell.angle_beta   90.00
_cell.angle_gamma   90.00
#
_symmetry.space_group_name_H-M   'P 1'
#
loop_
_entity.id
_entity.type
_entity.pdbx_description
1 polymer ?
#
loop_
_entity_poly.entity_id
_entity_poly.type
_entity_poly.pdbx_seq_one_letter_code
_entity_poly.pdbx_strand_id
1 'polypeptide(L)'
;MLFLLVRVPDHDFAAAPTGKVGGDESQELSILLSKAGVFGDYWNWAGVLGNFAFMTNYMRPLGWTGPPGTGVLWSLAVEEHFYLLFPVVFAFGLMKLNPKQQALSLVIFCAVVLAWRIVQVKYFHVLETVASDPRTYFTTDSRLDSIAFGCILALWNNPVLDRSPDVKPMHWGWALAGGLAILGSFAYRDEAFRQSWRYSIEGLALIPIFHAAISYHNSPWFSWLNWKSLRWIGLMSYAIYLFHIIAYAIVPAVFNTSSIPMKLAVVIPLTFLYAFSMYALVERPLAKLRKRYN
;
A
#
# COMPACT_ATOMS: atom_id res chain seq x y z
N MET A 1 4.77 -4.46 3.04
CA MET A 1 5.29 -5.84 2.91
C MET A 1 4.91 -6.34 1.51
N LEU A 2 5.91 -6.62 0.66
CA LEU A 2 5.86 -7.17 -0.71
C LEU A 2 5.03 -6.41 -1.79
N PHE A 3 5.61 -5.38 -2.42
CA PHE A 3 5.09 -4.79 -3.68
C PHE A 3 6.18 -4.57 -4.74
N LEU A 4 7.28 -5.32 -4.69
CA LEU A 4 8.48 -5.04 -5.51
C LEU A 4 8.49 -5.61 -6.94
N LEU A 5 7.39 -6.18 -7.46
CA LEU A 5 7.38 -6.74 -8.82
C LEU A 5 6.04 -6.51 -9.55
N VAL A 6 5.60 -5.26 -9.66
CA VAL A 6 4.68 -4.89 -10.74
C VAL A 6 5.51 -4.21 -11.82
N ARG A 7 5.67 -4.91 -12.94
CA ARG A 7 6.23 -4.38 -14.19
C ARG A 7 5.43 -3.13 -14.55
N VAL A 8 6.06 -1.96 -14.44
CA VAL A 8 5.56 -0.73 -15.08
C VAL A 8 5.57 -1.04 -16.57
N PRO A 9 4.42 -1.01 -17.27
CA PRO A 9 4.40 -1.18 -18.72
C PRO A 9 5.28 -0.09 -19.35
N ASP A 10 6.13 -0.48 -20.30
CA ASP A 10 6.75 0.47 -21.21
C ASP A 10 5.60 1.14 -21.98
N HIS A 11 5.20 2.34 -21.54
CA HIS A 11 4.27 3.14 -22.31
C HIS A 11 5.08 3.83 -23.41
N ASP A 12 4.89 3.35 -24.64
CA ASP A 12 5.09 4.18 -25.81
C ASP A 12 4.29 5.47 -25.58
N PHE A 13 5.00 6.59 -25.67
CA PHE A 13 4.49 7.95 -25.53
C PHE A 13 3.52 8.26 -26.68
N ALA A 14 2.30 7.72 -26.61
CA ALA A 14 1.21 8.15 -27.44
C ALA A 14 0.57 9.39 -26.81
N ALA A 15 0.58 10.48 -27.57
CA ALA A 15 0.07 11.79 -27.19
C ALA A 15 -1.32 11.68 -26.53
N ALA A 16 -1.45 12.23 -25.32
CA ALA A 16 -2.75 12.41 -24.68
C ALA A 16 -3.57 13.47 -25.46
N PRO A 17 -4.90 13.32 -25.52
CA PRO A 17 -5.74 14.24 -26.27
C PRO A 17 -5.73 15.61 -25.61
N THR A 18 -5.48 16.64 -26.42
CA THR A 18 -5.60 18.06 -26.07
C THR A 18 -7.07 18.41 -25.77
N GLY A 19 -7.55 18.04 -24.58
CA GLY A 19 -8.80 18.51 -24.03
C GLY A 19 -8.63 19.92 -23.48
N LYS A 20 -9.12 20.92 -24.22
CA LYS A 20 -9.19 22.32 -23.78
C LYS A 20 -9.98 22.41 -22.46
N VAL A 21 -9.30 22.72 -21.36
CA VAL A 21 -9.91 23.24 -20.13
C VAL A 21 -9.17 24.53 -19.77
N GLY A 22 -9.94 25.55 -19.39
CA GLY A 22 -9.62 26.97 -19.32
C GLY A 22 -8.25 27.33 -18.76
N GLY A 23 -7.65 28.35 -19.40
CA GLY A 23 -6.41 28.97 -18.98
C GLY A 23 -6.55 29.60 -17.59
N ASP A 24 -5.65 29.21 -16.72
CA ASP A 24 -5.50 29.71 -15.37
C ASP A 24 -3.99 29.90 -15.16
N GLU A 25 -3.57 31.01 -14.56
CA GLU A 25 -2.15 31.39 -14.35
C GLU A 25 -1.35 30.29 -13.62
N SER A 26 -2.06 29.36 -12.96
CA SER A 26 -1.53 28.14 -12.35
C SER A 26 -0.88 27.16 -13.34
N GLN A 27 -1.24 27.19 -14.64
CA GLN A 27 -0.59 26.42 -15.70
C GLN A 27 0.76 27.02 -16.14
N GLU A 28 0.96 28.34 -16.05
CA GLU A 28 2.20 28.94 -16.53
C GLU A 28 3.39 28.62 -15.62
N LEU A 29 3.14 28.50 -14.30
CA LEU A 29 4.15 28.12 -13.32
C LEU A 29 4.53 26.62 -13.42
N SER A 30 3.56 25.76 -13.70
CA SER A 30 3.83 24.33 -13.94
C SER A 30 4.57 24.11 -15.26
N ILE A 31 4.28 24.91 -16.29
CA ILE A 31 5.02 24.94 -17.57
C ILE A 31 6.46 25.44 -17.36
N LEU A 32 6.69 26.45 -16.52
CA LEU A 32 8.04 26.97 -16.20
C LEU A 32 8.90 25.96 -15.43
N LEU A 33 8.32 25.21 -14.48
CA LEU A 33 9.03 24.17 -13.72
C LEU A 33 9.21 22.88 -14.53
N SER A 34 8.30 22.58 -15.46
CA SER A 34 8.47 21.52 -16.45
C SER A 34 9.60 21.84 -17.44
N LYS A 35 9.69 23.09 -17.91
CA LYS A 35 10.79 23.56 -18.78
C LYS A 35 12.19 23.47 -18.13
N ALA A 36 12.28 23.32 -16.81
CA ALA A 36 13.53 23.05 -16.11
C ALA A 36 14.02 21.59 -16.26
N GLY A 37 13.25 20.70 -16.92
CA GLY A 37 13.67 19.35 -17.31
C GLY A 37 13.81 18.35 -16.17
N VAL A 38 13.35 18.70 -14.95
CA VAL A 38 13.54 17.89 -13.75
C VAL A 38 12.27 17.07 -13.41
N PHE A 39 11.09 17.47 -13.89
CA PHE A 39 9.81 16.86 -13.51
C PHE A 39 8.87 16.74 -14.71
N GLY A 40 8.30 15.55 -14.93
CA GLY A 40 7.31 15.31 -15.99
C GLY A 40 6.04 16.15 -15.83
N ASP A 41 5.45 16.53 -16.97
CA ASP A 41 4.43 17.55 -17.22
C ASP A 41 3.07 17.46 -16.47
N TYR A 42 2.90 16.62 -15.44
CA TYR A 42 1.55 16.31 -14.93
C TYR A 42 1.47 16.30 -13.40
N TRP A 43 1.61 17.46 -12.76
CA TRP A 43 1.22 17.67 -11.37
C TRP A 43 0.47 19.00 -11.24
N ASN A 44 -0.41 19.12 -10.24
CA ASN A 44 -1.21 20.33 -10.02
C ASN A 44 -1.39 20.64 -8.54
N TRP A 45 -1.77 21.88 -8.23
CA TRP A 45 -1.98 22.34 -6.86
C TRP A 45 -3.10 21.58 -6.13
N ALA A 46 -4.12 21.11 -6.86
CA ALA A 46 -5.14 20.25 -6.27
C ALA A 46 -4.50 18.97 -5.72
N GLY A 47 -3.63 18.29 -6.48
CA GLY A 47 -2.89 17.12 -6.03
C GLY A 47 -1.92 17.40 -4.87
N VAL A 48 -1.28 18.57 -4.83
CA VAL A 48 -0.47 19.01 -3.69
C VAL A 48 -1.33 19.13 -2.43
N LEU A 49 -2.45 19.85 -2.52
CA LEU A 49 -3.39 19.99 -1.41
C LEU A 49 -3.97 18.63 -0.99
N GLY A 50 -4.23 17.76 -1.96
CA GLY A 50 -4.64 16.38 -1.74
C GLY A 50 -3.63 15.58 -0.91
N ASN A 51 -2.34 15.75 -1.16
CA ASN A 51 -1.30 15.11 -0.35
C ASN A 51 -1.34 15.57 1.12
N PHE A 52 -1.49 16.88 1.37
CA PHE A 52 -1.58 17.42 2.72
C PHE A 52 -2.88 17.04 3.44
N ALA A 53 -3.99 16.95 2.70
CA ALA A 53 -5.30 16.61 3.22
C ALA A 53 -5.54 15.09 3.35
N PHE A 54 -4.55 14.25 3.03
CA PHE A 54 -4.70 12.78 2.93
C PHE A 54 -5.81 12.34 1.96
N MET A 55 -5.98 13.05 0.85
CA MET A 55 -6.98 12.79 -0.19
C MET A 55 -6.38 12.32 -1.52
N THR A 56 -5.07 12.07 -1.59
CA THR A 56 -4.37 11.63 -2.81
C THR A 56 -5.02 10.40 -3.45
N ASN A 57 -5.58 9.50 -2.63
CA ASN A 57 -6.23 8.28 -3.08
C ASN A 57 -7.57 8.50 -3.79
N TYR A 58 -8.22 9.63 -3.55
CA TYR A 58 -9.43 10.07 -4.27
C TYR A 58 -9.10 11.01 -5.43
N MET A 59 -8.06 11.83 -5.28
CA MET A 59 -7.63 12.80 -6.27
C MET A 59 -6.97 12.14 -7.50
N ARG A 60 -6.19 11.09 -7.30
CA ARG A 60 -5.44 10.44 -8.38
C ARG A 60 -6.32 9.80 -9.46
N PRO A 61 -7.38 9.03 -9.13
CA PRO A 61 -8.33 8.55 -10.14
C PRO A 61 -9.05 9.66 -10.92
N LEU A 62 -9.10 10.88 -10.37
CA LEU A 62 -9.67 12.07 -11.03
C LEU A 62 -8.64 12.80 -11.92
N GLY A 63 -7.41 12.30 -12.02
CA GLY A 63 -6.32 12.94 -12.77
C GLY A 63 -5.62 14.06 -12.01
N TRP A 64 -5.87 14.22 -10.70
CA TRP A 64 -5.17 15.20 -9.87
C TRP A 64 -3.99 14.55 -9.17
N THR A 65 -2.79 14.97 -9.57
CA THR A 65 -1.52 14.35 -9.19
C THR A 65 -0.64 15.35 -8.45
N GLY A 66 0.00 14.88 -7.38
CA GLY A 66 1.00 15.64 -6.65
C GLY A 66 2.37 15.61 -7.35
N PRO A 67 3.38 16.26 -6.75
CA PRO A 67 4.74 16.29 -7.27
C PRO A 67 5.31 14.88 -7.52
N PRO A 68 6.23 14.71 -8.48
CA PRO A 68 6.85 13.41 -8.74
C PRO A 68 7.45 12.80 -7.47
N GLY A 69 7.27 11.50 -7.29
CA GLY A 69 7.68 10.82 -6.06
C GLY A 69 6.60 10.72 -4.99
N THR A 70 5.62 11.64 -4.93
CA THR A 70 4.54 11.59 -3.93
C THR A 70 3.43 10.61 -4.28
N GLY A 71 3.58 9.92 -5.41
CA GLY A 71 2.59 8.95 -5.89
C GLY A 71 2.30 7.84 -4.89
N VAL A 72 3.19 7.53 -3.95
CA VAL A 72 3.00 6.52 -2.89
C VAL A 72 2.03 6.95 -1.78
N LEU A 73 1.75 8.25 -1.64
CA LEU A 73 0.95 8.77 -0.52
C LEU A 73 -0.51 8.32 -0.53
N TRP A 74 -1.00 7.74 -1.64
CA TRP A 74 -2.36 7.19 -1.68
C TRP A 74 -2.59 6.09 -0.65
N SER A 75 -1.61 5.20 -0.40
CA SER A 75 -1.82 4.12 0.57
C SER A 75 -1.74 4.64 1.99
N LEU A 76 -0.90 5.66 2.23
CA LEU A 76 -0.83 6.36 3.51
C LEU A 76 -2.17 7.05 3.83
N ALA A 77 -2.79 7.70 2.84
CA ALA A 77 -4.14 8.25 2.98
C ALA A 77 -5.17 7.18 3.39
N VAL A 78 -5.12 6.00 2.77
CA VAL A 78 -6.01 4.89 3.14
C VAL A 78 -5.76 4.43 4.58
N GLU A 79 -4.50 4.34 5.00
CA GLU A 79 -4.12 4.00 6.38
C GLU A 79 -4.62 5.04 7.40
N GLU A 80 -4.40 6.33 7.15
CA GLU A 80 -4.89 7.40 8.04
C GLU A 80 -6.41 7.40 8.15
N HIS A 81 -7.14 7.25 7.03
CA HIS A 81 -8.59 7.11 7.07
C HIS A 81 -9.03 5.93 7.93
N PHE A 82 -8.35 4.77 7.81
CA PHE A 82 -8.65 3.62 8.65
C PHE A 82 -8.35 3.89 10.12
N TYR A 83 -7.19 4.46 10.45
CA TYR A 83 -6.78 4.69 11.84
C TYR A 83 -7.57 5.80 12.54
N LEU A 84 -8.18 6.72 11.79
CA LEU A 84 -9.12 7.69 12.34
C LEU A 84 -10.52 7.10 12.51
N LEU A 85 -11.02 6.34 11.54
CA LEU A 85 -12.38 5.77 11.58
C LEU A 85 -12.49 4.55 12.50
N PHE A 86 -11.51 3.65 12.47
CA PHE A 86 -11.58 2.36 13.14
C PHE A 86 -11.72 2.48 14.66
N PRO A 87 -11.00 3.36 15.40
CA PRO A 87 -11.20 3.52 16.83
C PRO A 87 -12.62 3.98 17.18
N VAL A 88 -13.23 4.85 16.37
CA VAL A 88 -14.61 5.32 16.56
C VAL A 88 -15.59 4.17 16.33
N VAL A 89 -15.46 3.46 15.20
CA VAL A 89 -16.29 2.29 14.90
C VAL A 89 -16.13 1.21 15.96
N PHE A 90 -14.91 0.99 16.44
CA PHE A 90 -14.62 0.02 17.48
C PHE A 90 -15.27 0.43 18.80
N ALA A 91 -15.08 1.68 19.23
CA ALA A 91 -15.60 2.21 20.48
C ALA A 91 -17.13 2.16 20.56
N PHE A 92 -17.82 2.54 19.49
CA PHE A 92 -19.27 2.66 19.50
C PHE A 92 -20.00 1.43 18.94
N GLY A 93 -19.37 0.67 18.04
CA GLY A 93 -20.00 -0.45 17.34
C GLY A 93 -19.54 -1.84 17.79
N LEU A 94 -18.30 -1.99 18.28
CA LEU A 94 -17.70 -3.31 18.52
C LEU A 94 -17.34 -3.58 19.98
N MET A 95 -17.12 -2.55 20.81
CA MET A 95 -16.66 -2.71 22.20
C MET A 95 -17.57 -3.58 23.08
N LYS A 96 -18.88 -3.60 22.81
CA LYS A 96 -19.86 -4.39 23.59
C LYS A 96 -19.95 -5.85 23.13
N LEU A 97 -19.34 -6.18 21.99
CA LEU A 97 -19.36 -7.51 21.40
C LEU A 97 -18.19 -8.34 21.95
N ASN A 98 -18.36 -9.66 22.01
CA ASN A 98 -17.23 -10.55 22.29
C ASN A 98 -16.28 -10.65 21.08
N PRO A 99 -15.02 -11.10 21.24
CA PRO A 99 -14.03 -11.09 20.14
C PRO A 99 -14.47 -11.84 18.89
N LYS A 100 -15.22 -12.95 19.01
CA LYS A 100 -15.76 -13.70 17.87
C LYS A 100 -16.82 -12.91 17.11
N GLN A 101 -17.70 -12.24 17.83
CA GLN A 101 -18.70 -11.35 17.23
C GLN A 101 -18.03 -10.13 16.57
N GLN A 102 -17.00 -9.54 17.19
CA GLN A 102 -16.23 -8.46 16.60
C GLN A 102 -15.57 -8.90 15.28
N ALA A 103 -14.92 -10.06 15.28
CA ALA A 103 -14.32 -10.63 14.07
C ALA A 103 -15.39 -10.93 12.99
N LEU A 104 -16.56 -11.45 13.37
CA LEU A 104 -17.67 -11.67 12.43
C LEU A 104 -18.17 -10.35 11.83
N SER A 105 -18.32 -9.28 12.63
CA SER A 105 -18.68 -7.96 12.14
C SER A 105 -17.67 -7.43 11.11
N LEU A 106 -16.37 -7.66 11.33
CA LEU A 106 -15.32 -7.31 10.37
C LEU A 106 -15.36 -8.18 9.10
N VAL A 107 -15.69 -9.47 9.22
CA VAL A 107 -15.90 -10.34 8.04
C VAL A 107 -17.08 -9.84 7.20
N ILE A 108 -18.18 -9.45 7.85
CA ILE A 108 -19.34 -8.85 7.17
C ILE A 108 -18.93 -7.54 6.50
N PHE A 109 -18.15 -6.70 7.18
CA PHE A 109 -17.60 -5.47 6.59
C PHE A 109 -16.76 -5.76 5.35
N CYS A 110 -15.84 -6.74 5.38
CA CYS A 110 -15.06 -7.13 4.20
C CYS A 110 -15.96 -7.62 3.05
N ALA A 111 -17.04 -8.35 3.35
CA ALA A 111 -18.01 -8.79 2.35
C ALA A 111 -18.78 -7.61 1.73
N VAL A 112 -19.14 -6.59 2.53
CA VAL A 112 -19.76 -5.35 2.04
C VAL A 112 -18.80 -4.58 1.12
N VAL A 113 -17.53 -4.45 1.50
CA VAL A 113 -16.51 -3.81 0.66
C VAL A 113 -16.31 -4.56 -0.66
N LEU A 114 -16.29 -5.90 -0.63
CA LEU A 114 -16.24 -6.72 -1.84
C LEU A 114 -17.47 -6.51 -2.73
N ALA A 115 -18.67 -6.55 -2.15
CA ALA A 115 -19.91 -6.27 -2.88
C ALA A 115 -19.87 -4.88 -3.52
N TRP A 116 -19.37 -3.89 -2.79
CA TRP A 116 -19.19 -2.53 -3.30
C TRP A 116 -18.22 -2.47 -4.48
N ARG A 117 -17.08 -3.17 -4.43
CA ARG A 117 -16.18 -3.29 -5.59
C ARG A 117 -16.85 -3.94 -6.80
N ILE A 118 -17.62 -5.00 -6.59
CA ILE A 118 -18.37 -5.67 -7.67
C ILE A 118 -19.37 -4.71 -8.31
N VAL A 119 -20.07 -3.90 -7.50
CA VAL A 119 -20.99 -2.87 -7.99
C VAL A 119 -20.24 -1.82 -8.81
N GLN A 120 -19.09 -1.34 -8.33
CA GLN A 120 -18.23 -0.41 -9.05
C GLN A 120 -17.81 -0.93 -10.42
N VAL A 121 -17.27 -2.16 -10.46
CA VAL A 121 -16.81 -2.80 -11.70
C VAL A 121 -17.96 -3.02 -12.67
N LYS A 122 -19.13 -3.46 -12.19
CA LYS A 122 -20.25 -3.84 -13.08
C LYS A 122 -21.12 -2.67 -13.55
N TYR A 123 -21.35 -1.67 -12.70
CA TYR A 123 -22.36 -0.63 -12.95
C TYR A 123 -21.78 0.77 -13.12
N PHE A 124 -20.61 1.05 -12.56
CA PHE A 124 -20.00 2.38 -12.62
C PHE A 124 -18.86 2.47 -13.66
N HIS A 125 -18.68 1.43 -14.49
CA HIS A 125 -17.70 1.40 -15.58
C HIS A 125 -16.30 1.88 -15.14
N VAL A 126 -15.89 1.56 -13.90
CA VAL A 126 -14.63 2.04 -13.32
C VAL A 126 -13.37 1.51 -14.02
N LEU A 127 -13.55 0.58 -14.96
CA LEU A 127 -12.49 0.08 -15.84
C LEU A 127 -12.22 1.03 -17.02
N GLU A 128 -13.15 1.93 -17.32
CA GLU A 128 -13.12 2.86 -18.46
C GLU A 128 -12.68 4.28 -18.04
N THR A 129 -12.23 4.46 -16.79
CA THR A 129 -11.88 5.79 -16.28
C THR A 129 -10.74 6.43 -17.07
N VAL A 130 -10.81 7.77 -17.22
CA VAL A 130 -9.89 8.61 -18.01
C VAL A 130 -8.42 8.49 -17.55
N ALA A 131 -8.20 8.18 -16.26
CA ALA A 131 -6.88 7.85 -15.74
C ALA A 131 -6.61 6.35 -15.92
N SER A 132 -5.39 6.00 -16.34
CA SER A 132 -4.88 4.61 -16.45
C SER A 132 -4.85 3.83 -15.12
N ASP A 133 -5.37 4.43 -14.06
CA ASP A 133 -5.31 4.03 -12.66
C ASP A 133 -6.75 3.75 -12.15
N PRO A 134 -7.17 2.48 -12.02
CA PRO A 134 -8.55 2.13 -11.66
C PRO A 134 -8.94 2.64 -10.26
N ARG A 135 -10.13 3.25 -10.12
CA ARG A 135 -10.63 3.79 -8.84
C ARG A 135 -10.59 2.77 -7.69
N THR A 136 -10.91 1.52 -7.99
CA THR A 136 -10.94 0.39 -7.05
C THR A 136 -9.58 0.10 -6.41
N TYR A 137 -8.49 0.47 -7.08
CA TYR A 137 -7.13 0.27 -6.60
C TYR A 137 -6.75 1.28 -5.51
N PHE A 138 -7.19 2.53 -5.64
CA PHE A 138 -6.74 3.64 -4.78
C PHE A 138 -7.70 3.94 -3.63
N THR A 139 -9.01 3.93 -3.88
CA THR A 139 -9.98 4.55 -2.97
C THR A 139 -10.16 3.80 -1.65
N THR A 140 -10.33 4.55 -0.55
CA THR A 140 -10.50 3.99 0.81
C THR A 140 -11.67 3.03 0.87
N ASP A 141 -12.83 3.42 0.35
CA ASP A 141 -14.04 2.60 0.30
C ASP A 141 -13.86 1.26 -0.42
N SER A 142 -12.83 1.11 -1.26
CA SER A 142 -12.51 -0.11 -1.99
C SER A 142 -11.33 -0.89 -1.40
N ARG A 143 -10.64 -0.37 -0.38
CA ARG A 143 -9.36 -0.93 0.11
C ARG A 143 -9.29 -1.15 1.62
N LEU A 144 -10.22 -0.59 2.41
CA LEU A 144 -10.21 -0.73 3.88
C LEU A 144 -10.24 -2.18 4.37
N ASP A 145 -10.84 -3.09 3.60
CA ASP A 145 -10.86 -4.52 3.92
C ASP A 145 -9.47 -5.15 4.01
N SER A 146 -8.47 -4.60 3.30
CA SER A 146 -7.09 -5.10 3.33
C SER A 146 -6.44 -4.97 4.71
N ILE A 147 -6.78 -3.93 5.47
CA ILE A 147 -6.32 -3.77 6.86
C ILE A 147 -7.24 -4.56 7.80
N ALA A 148 -8.54 -4.60 7.53
CA ALA A 148 -9.51 -5.32 8.34
C ALA A 148 -9.23 -6.84 8.44
N PHE A 149 -8.68 -7.48 7.40
CA PHE A 149 -8.23 -8.88 7.49
C PHE A 149 -7.19 -9.11 8.59
N GLY A 150 -6.28 -8.15 8.83
CA GLY A 150 -5.34 -8.19 9.94
C GLY A 150 -6.04 -8.07 11.29
N CYS A 151 -7.05 -7.20 11.40
CA CYS A 151 -7.88 -7.08 12.60
C CYS A 151 -8.68 -8.36 12.89
N ILE A 152 -9.21 -9.02 11.85
CA ILE A 152 -9.89 -10.32 11.97
C ILE A 152 -8.94 -11.37 12.56
N LEU A 153 -7.72 -11.47 12.03
CA LEU A 153 -6.70 -12.38 12.57
C LEU A 153 -6.40 -12.09 14.04
N ALA A 154 -6.31 -10.81 14.41
CA ALA A 154 -6.01 -10.39 15.79
C ALA A 154 -7.15 -10.70 16.79
N LEU A 155 -8.40 -10.79 16.34
CA LEU A 155 -9.58 -10.96 17.21
C LEU A 155 -10.12 -12.40 17.25
N TRP A 156 -9.97 -13.19 16.17
CA TRP A 156 -10.56 -14.53 16.08
C TRP A 156 -9.64 -15.64 16.59
N ASN A 157 -8.37 -15.64 16.19
CA ASN A 157 -7.38 -16.67 16.52
C ASN A 157 -6.01 -16.02 16.56
N ASN A 158 -5.77 -15.28 17.63
CA ASN A 158 -4.61 -14.42 17.78
C ASN A 158 -3.35 -15.27 18.01
N PRO A 159 -2.40 -15.32 17.06
CA PRO A 159 -1.22 -16.18 17.17
C PRO A 159 -0.26 -15.79 18.31
N VAL A 160 -0.45 -14.62 18.92
CA VAL A 160 0.37 -14.12 20.02
C VAL A 160 -0.33 -14.32 21.36
N LEU A 161 -1.60 -13.93 21.48
CA LEU A 161 -2.35 -13.93 22.74
C LEU A 161 -3.00 -15.29 23.06
N ASP A 162 -3.48 -16.03 22.06
CA ASP A 162 -4.16 -17.32 22.25
C ASP A 162 -3.19 -18.50 22.25
N ARG A 163 -1.89 -18.24 22.47
CA ARG A 163 -0.83 -19.23 22.41
C ARG A 163 -0.96 -20.22 23.56
N SER A 164 -1.32 -21.47 23.24
CA SER A 164 -1.17 -22.59 24.17
C SER A 164 0.33 -22.89 24.39
N PRO A 165 0.76 -23.26 25.61
CA PRO A 165 2.11 -23.77 25.87
C PRO A 165 2.44 -24.97 24.95
N ASP A 166 1.43 -25.78 24.66
CA ASP A 166 1.51 -26.88 23.72
C ASP A 166 1.30 -26.35 22.29
N VAL A 167 2.41 -26.02 21.62
CA VAL A 167 2.39 -25.65 20.22
C VAL A 167 1.95 -26.87 19.41
N LYS A 168 0.67 -26.89 19.01
CA LYS A 168 0.15 -27.92 18.09
C LYS A 168 0.99 -27.92 16.80
N PRO A 169 1.15 -29.08 16.14
CA PRO A 169 1.87 -29.14 14.87
C PRO A 169 1.26 -28.16 13.86
N MET A 170 2.13 -27.55 13.05
CA MET A 170 1.71 -26.57 12.06
C MET A 170 0.85 -27.22 10.99
N HIS A 171 -0.38 -26.70 10.79
CA HIS A 171 -1.25 -27.15 9.72
C HIS A 171 -0.82 -26.51 8.39
N TRP A 172 0.26 -27.03 7.81
CA TRP A 172 0.85 -26.55 6.54
C TRP A 172 -0.16 -26.44 5.41
N GLY A 173 -1.18 -27.30 5.38
CA GLY A 173 -2.22 -27.29 4.36
C GLY A 173 -2.89 -25.92 4.19
N TRP A 174 -3.15 -25.20 5.28
CA TRP A 174 -3.80 -23.87 5.21
C TRP A 174 -2.86 -22.78 4.69
N ALA A 175 -1.60 -22.77 5.14
CA ALA A 175 -0.62 -21.80 4.65
C ALA A 175 -0.28 -22.04 3.18
N LEU A 176 -0.16 -23.31 2.76
CA LEU A 176 0.03 -23.70 1.37
C LEU A 176 -1.18 -23.35 0.51
N ALA A 177 -2.41 -23.61 0.99
CA ALA A 177 -3.62 -23.22 0.30
C ALA A 177 -3.69 -21.69 0.12
N GLY A 178 -3.32 -20.91 1.13
CA GLY A 178 -3.19 -19.45 1.01
C GLY A 178 -2.16 -19.04 -0.04
N GLY A 179 -0.97 -19.65 -0.02
CA GLY A 179 0.08 -19.38 -1.02
C GLY A 179 -0.39 -19.70 -2.45
N LEU A 180 -1.05 -20.85 -2.63
CA LEU A 180 -1.61 -21.26 -3.92
C LEU A 180 -2.76 -20.36 -4.36
N ALA A 181 -3.60 -19.88 -3.45
CA ALA A 181 -4.67 -18.93 -3.76
C ALA A 181 -4.11 -17.60 -4.28
N ILE A 182 -3.05 -17.08 -3.65
CA ILE A 182 -2.34 -15.88 -4.13
C ILE A 182 -1.73 -16.12 -5.51
N LEU A 183 -1.00 -17.24 -5.69
CA LEU A 183 -0.39 -17.56 -6.98
C LEU A 183 -1.45 -17.76 -8.07
N GLY A 184 -2.55 -18.45 -7.75
CA GLY A 184 -3.70 -18.65 -8.63
C GLY A 184 -4.38 -17.33 -9.01
N SER A 185 -4.50 -16.39 -8.07
CA SER A 185 -5.07 -15.07 -8.37
C SER A 185 -4.22 -14.22 -9.30
N PHE A 186 -2.89 -14.45 -9.35
CA PHE A 186 -2.02 -13.83 -10.38
C PHE A 186 -2.14 -14.51 -11.75
N ALA A 187 -2.36 -15.83 -11.78
CA ALA A 187 -2.50 -16.58 -13.02
C ALA A 187 -3.77 -16.21 -13.79
N TYR A 188 -4.85 -15.85 -13.08
CA TYR A 188 -6.09 -15.40 -13.70
C TYR A 188 -6.02 -13.92 -14.09
N ARG A 189 -6.01 -13.64 -15.40
CA ARG A 189 -5.67 -12.32 -15.97
C ARG A 189 -6.89 -11.45 -16.34
N ASP A 190 -8.08 -11.80 -15.91
CA ASP A 190 -9.30 -11.00 -16.13
C ASP A 190 -9.25 -9.67 -15.35
N GLU A 191 -9.65 -8.57 -15.99
CA GLU A 191 -9.58 -7.24 -15.39
C GLU A 191 -10.67 -7.04 -14.32
N ALA A 192 -11.89 -7.51 -14.58
CA ALA A 192 -12.99 -7.39 -13.63
C ALA A 192 -12.66 -8.13 -12.32
N PHE A 193 -12.07 -9.33 -12.42
CA PHE A 193 -11.55 -10.06 -11.28
C PHE A 193 -10.42 -9.33 -10.55
N ARG A 194 -9.43 -8.80 -11.30
CA ARG A 194 -8.31 -8.02 -10.72
C ARG A 194 -8.81 -6.86 -9.87
N GLN A 195 -9.84 -6.16 -10.35
CA GLN A 195 -10.38 -4.96 -9.70
C GLN A 195 -11.46 -5.25 -8.64
N SER A 196 -11.88 -6.51 -8.45
CA SER A 196 -12.93 -6.87 -7.48
C SER A 196 -12.50 -7.96 -6.50
N TRP A 197 -12.55 -9.22 -6.93
CA TRP A 197 -12.37 -10.42 -6.09
C TRP A 197 -10.94 -10.62 -5.63
N ARG A 198 -9.98 -10.28 -6.48
CA ARG A 198 -8.56 -10.58 -6.25
C ARG A 198 -8.08 -10.03 -4.90
N TYR A 199 -8.43 -8.79 -4.57
CA TYR A 199 -8.02 -8.16 -3.32
C TYR A 199 -8.54 -8.91 -2.07
N SER A 200 -9.79 -9.37 -2.10
CA SER A 200 -10.36 -10.15 -1.00
C SER A 200 -9.74 -11.54 -0.88
N ILE A 201 -9.45 -12.18 -2.01
CA ILE A 201 -8.79 -13.49 -2.05
C ILE A 201 -7.39 -13.38 -1.45
N GLU A 202 -6.61 -12.38 -1.87
CA GLU A 202 -5.26 -12.13 -1.35
C GLU A 202 -5.31 -11.81 0.15
N GLY A 203 -6.23 -10.96 0.59
CA GLY A 203 -6.40 -10.62 2.02
C GLY A 203 -6.77 -11.83 2.88
N LEU A 204 -7.72 -12.66 2.43
CA LEU A 204 -8.11 -13.88 3.11
C LEU A 204 -6.97 -14.92 3.13
N ALA A 205 -6.27 -15.08 2.01
CA ALA A 205 -5.15 -16.01 1.86
C ALA A 205 -3.95 -15.65 2.74
N LEU A 206 -3.75 -14.38 3.05
CA LEU A 206 -2.69 -13.92 3.95
C LEU A 206 -2.93 -14.30 5.41
N ILE A 207 -4.19 -14.46 5.86
CA ILE A 207 -4.52 -14.83 7.25
C ILE A 207 -3.79 -16.10 7.71
N PRO A 208 -3.93 -17.27 7.03
CA PRO A 208 -3.25 -18.49 7.45
C PRO A 208 -1.72 -18.40 7.30
N ILE A 209 -1.21 -17.64 6.32
CA ILE A 209 0.22 -17.43 6.13
C ILE A 209 0.82 -16.64 7.30
N PHE A 210 0.20 -15.53 7.68
CA PHE A 210 0.65 -14.72 8.82
C PHE A 210 0.46 -15.44 10.14
N HIS A 211 -0.67 -16.12 10.33
CA HIS A 211 -0.86 -16.96 11.50
C HIS A 211 0.28 -17.98 11.63
N ALA A 212 0.63 -18.70 10.55
CA ALA A 212 1.75 -19.63 10.55
C ALA A 212 3.11 -18.95 10.84
N ALA A 213 3.40 -17.84 10.16
CA ALA A 213 4.67 -17.13 10.32
C ALA A 213 4.88 -16.62 11.76
N ILE A 214 3.81 -16.17 12.40
CA ILE A 214 3.84 -15.64 13.77
C ILE A 214 3.89 -16.80 14.79
N SER A 215 2.99 -17.78 14.69
CA SER A 215 2.91 -18.90 15.64
C SER A 215 4.16 -19.78 15.64
N TYR A 216 4.80 -19.95 14.48
CA TYR A 216 5.96 -20.81 14.29
C TYR A 216 7.24 -20.03 13.99
N HIS A 217 7.36 -18.80 14.52
CA HIS A 217 8.49 -17.90 14.27
C HIS A 217 9.89 -18.49 14.59
N ASN A 218 9.97 -19.52 15.45
CA ASN A 218 11.22 -20.22 15.79
C ASN A 218 11.54 -21.43 14.89
N SER A 219 10.58 -21.85 14.06
CA SER A 219 10.75 -22.98 13.13
C SER A 219 11.75 -22.65 12.03
N PRO A 220 12.51 -23.62 11.46
CA PRO A 220 13.45 -23.37 10.36
C PRO A 220 12.85 -22.61 9.17
N TRP A 221 11.55 -22.77 8.94
CA TRP A 221 10.81 -22.13 7.86
C TRP A 221 10.57 -20.62 8.04
N PHE A 222 10.57 -20.12 9.28
CA PHE A 222 10.28 -18.71 9.60
C PHE A 222 11.36 -18.04 10.46
N SER A 223 12.27 -18.81 11.06
CA SER A 223 13.34 -18.29 11.92
C SER A 223 14.26 -17.33 11.18
N TRP A 224 14.43 -17.51 9.87
CA TRP A 224 15.20 -16.59 9.04
C TRP A 224 14.57 -15.20 8.96
N LEU A 225 13.25 -15.05 9.06
CA LEU A 225 12.59 -13.73 9.14
C LEU A 225 13.03 -12.95 10.39
N ASN A 226 13.55 -13.63 11.41
CA ASN A 226 14.07 -13.01 12.64
C ASN A 226 15.57 -12.65 12.55
N TRP A 227 16.23 -12.87 11.40
CA TRP A 227 17.62 -12.46 11.20
C TRP A 227 17.80 -10.96 11.43
N LYS A 228 18.95 -10.60 12.00
CA LYS A 228 19.25 -9.21 12.39
C LYS A 228 19.08 -8.25 11.20
N SER A 229 19.58 -8.61 10.02
CA SER A 229 19.48 -7.79 8.82
C SER A 229 18.03 -7.56 8.36
N LEU A 230 17.21 -8.62 8.34
CA LEU A 230 15.80 -8.50 7.96
C LEU A 230 15.00 -7.67 8.97
N ARG A 231 15.27 -7.82 10.26
CA ARG A 231 14.68 -6.95 11.29
C ARG A 231 15.07 -5.49 11.10
N TRP A 232 16.33 -5.21 10.76
CA TRP A 232 16.79 -3.85 10.45
C TRP A 232 16.08 -3.26 9.23
N ILE A 233 15.92 -4.03 8.16
CA ILE A 233 15.15 -3.61 6.98
C ILE A 233 13.69 -3.35 7.37
N GLY A 234 13.11 -4.21 8.22
CA GLY A 234 11.76 -4.03 8.75
C GLY A 234 11.58 -2.70 9.51
N LEU A 235 12.55 -2.35 10.36
CA LEU A 235 12.55 -1.07 11.09
C LEU A 235 12.59 0.13 10.14
N MET A 236 13.34 0.03 9.05
CA MET A 236 13.50 1.10 8.05
C MET A 236 12.45 1.06 6.93
N SER A 237 11.53 0.08 6.97
CA SER A 237 10.65 -0.23 5.84
C SER A 237 9.74 0.94 5.44
N TYR A 238 9.33 1.76 6.41
CA TYR A 238 8.54 2.96 6.16
C TYR A 238 9.32 4.03 5.38
N ALA A 239 10.54 4.36 5.82
CA ALA A 239 11.39 5.32 5.11
C ALA A 239 11.79 4.82 3.71
N ILE A 240 12.08 3.51 3.59
CA ILE A 240 12.32 2.86 2.28
C ILE A 240 11.09 3.03 1.38
N TYR A 241 9.90 2.73 1.90
CA TYR A 241 8.65 2.83 1.16
C TYR A 241 8.34 4.26 0.69
N LEU A 242 8.55 5.27 1.53
CA LEU A 242 8.29 6.66 1.11
C LEU A 242 9.28 7.14 0.04
N PHE A 243 10.56 6.78 0.20
CA PHE A 243 11.61 7.39 -0.59
C PHE A 243 11.94 6.66 -1.90
N HIS A 244 11.64 5.35 -2.02
CA HIS A 244 12.05 4.60 -3.21
C HIS A 244 11.47 5.14 -4.52
N ILE A 245 10.23 5.64 -4.56
CA ILE A 245 9.65 6.26 -5.77
C ILE A 245 10.24 7.65 -6.03
N ILE A 246 10.58 8.40 -4.99
CA ILE A 246 11.30 9.67 -5.12
C ILE A 246 12.67 9.42 -5.75
N ALA A 247 13.44 8.46 -5.22
CA ALA A 247 14.72 8.04 -5.79
C ALA A 247 14.56 7.57 -7.24
N TYR A 248 13.54 6.75 -7.52
CA TYR A 248 13.26 6.28 -8.87
C TYR A 248 12.93 7.42 -9.86
N ALA A 249 12.23 8.46 -9.41
CA ALA A 249 11.90 9.62 -10.22
C ALA A 249 13.12 10.54 -10.48
N ILE A 250 13.99 10.73 -9.47
CA ILE A 250 15.14 11.65 -9.55
C ILE A 250 16.29 11.06 -10.38
N VAL A 251 16.57 9.76 -10.26
CA VAL A 251 17.77 9.16 -10.87
C VAL A 251 17.86 9.37 -12.39
N PRO A 252 16.79 9.13 -13.20
CA PRO A 252 16.85 9.40 -14.63
C PRO A 252 17.07 10.89 -14.94
N ALA A 253 16.48 11.79 -14.16
CA ALA A 253 16.58 13.24 -14.36
C ALA A 253 18.00 13.76 -14.07
N VAL A 254 18.70 13.19 -13.09
CA VAL A 254 20.06 13.62 -12.70
C VAL A 254 21.14 12.93 -13.52
N PHE A 255 21.01 11.63 -13.77
CA PHE A 255 22.05 10.83 -14.41
C PHE A 255 21.85 10.63 -15.92
N ASN A 256 20.79 11.22 -16.49
CA ASN A 256 20.40 11.09 -17.89
C ASN A 256 20.48 9.65 -18.41
N THR A 257 20.00 8.70 -17.59
CA THR A 257 20.09 7.27 -17.86
C THR A 257 18.73 6.66 -18.11
N SER A 258 18.62 5.93 -19.22
CA SER A 258 17.44 5.12 -19.53
C SER A 258 17.62 3.64 -19.18
N SER A 259 18.86 3.20 -18.89
CA SER A 259 19.19 1.80 -18.59
C SER A 259 18.60 1.35 -17.25
N ILE A 260 17.67 0.37 -17.28
CA ILE A 260 17.03 -0.16 -16.07
C ILE A 260 18.06 -0.69 -15.06
N PRO A 261 19.06 -1.51 -15.44
CA PRO A 261 20.08 -1.97 -14.51
C PRO A 261 20.83 -0.80 -13.85
N MET A 262 21.19 0.23 -14.62
CA MET A 262 21.91 1.39 -14.09
C MET A 262 21.04 2.23 -13.16
N LYS A 263 19.75 2.40 -13.49
CA LYS A 263 18.77 3.05 -12.60
C LYS A 263 18.69 2.31 -11.27
N LEU A 264 18.46 0.99 -11.29
CA LEU A 264 18.32 0.20 -10.07
C LEU A 264 19.61 0.18 -9.23
N ALA A 265 20.78 0.15 -9.88
CA ALA A 265 22.07 0.23 -9.22
C ALA A 265 22.28 1.53 -8.43
N VAL A 266 21.59 2.62 -8.78
CA VAL A 266 21.63 3.89 -8.05
C VAL A 266 20.43 4.04 -7.08
N VAL A 267 19.22 3.71 -7.54
CA VAL A 267 17.98 3.87 -6.76
C VAL A 267 18.02 3.04 -5.48
N ILE A 268 18.49 1.79 -5.54
CA ILE A 268 18.51 0.90 -4.38
C ILE A 268 19.46 1.46 -3.31
N PRO A 269 20.77 1.69 -3.57
CA PRO A 269 21.67 2.24 -2.56
C PRO A 269 21.21 3.61 -2.04
N LEU A 270 20.73 4.49 -2.92
CA LEU A 270 20.25 5.81 -2.52
C LEU A 270 19.06 5.72 -1.56
N THR A 271 18.14 4.80 -1.81
CA THR A 271 16.99 4.55 -0.93
C THR A 271 17.42 4.03 0.43
N PHE A 272 18.34 3.06 0.47
CA PHE A 272 18.85 2.53 1.73
C PHE A 272 19.68 3.56 2.50
N LEU A 273 20.48 4.37 1.81
CA LEU A 273 21.26 5.45 2.41
C LEU A 273 20.34 6.50 3.05
N TYR A 274 19.30 6.93 2.33
CA TYR A 274 18.30 7.85 2.86
C TYR A 274 17.58 7.24 4.07
N ALA A 275 17.05 6.03 3.93
CA ALA A 275 16.34 5.37 5.02
C ALA A 275 17.24 5.16 6.25
N PHE A 276 18.52 4.83 6.06
CA PHE A 276 19.47 4.68 7.15
C PHE A 276 19.74 6.01 7.84
N SER A 277 19.89 7.08 7.06
CA SER A 277 20.09 8.43 7.57
C SER A 277 18.88 8.88 8.38
N MET A 278 17.65 8.66 7.88
CA MET A 278 16.42 8.94 8.62
C MET A 278 16.33 8.14 9.92
N TYR A 279 16.65 6.85 9.87
CA TYR A 279 16.66 6.01 11.06
C TYR A 279 17.68 6.49 12.11
N ALA A 280 18.90 6.78 11.68
CA ALA A 280 20.01 7.14 12.57
C ALA A 280 19.88 8.55 13.15
N LEU A 281 19.43 9.51 12.35
CA LEU A 281 19.41 10.94 12.67
C LEU A 281 18.07 11.43 13.24
N VAL A 282 16.96 10.77 12.89
CA VAL A 282 15.62 11.23 13.28
C VAL A 282 14.93 10.22 14.18
N GLU A 283 14.70 9.00 13.67
CA GLU A 283 13.87 8.01 14.38
C GLU A 283 14.52 7.54 15.69
N ARG A 284 15.81 7.18 15.66
CA ARG A 284 16.51 6.66 16.83
C ARG A 284 16.66 7.72 17.94
N PRO A 285 17.02 8.99 17.67
CA PRO A 285 17.03 10.04 18.68
C PRO A 285 15.64 10.31 19.27
N LEU A 286 14.60 10.43 18.44
CA LEU A 286 13.23 10.64 18.91
C LEU A 286 12.71 9.46 19.74
N ALA A 287 13.03 8.23 19.37
CA ALA A 287 12.68 7.04 20.14
C ALA A 287 13.36 7.03 21.52
N LYS A 288 14.61 7.50 21.63
CA LYS A 288 15.30 7.66 22.92
C LYS A 288 14.66 8.75 23.77
N LEU A 289 14.28 9.88 23.17
CA LEU A 289 13.59 10.97 23.88
C LEU A 289 12.23 10.48 24.42
N ARG A 290 11.44 9.77 23.60
CA ARG A 290 10.17 9.20 24.03
C ARG A 290 10.31 8.28 25.25
N LYS A 291 11.32 7.41 25.28
CA LYS A 291 11.58 6.52 26.43
C LYS A 291 12.04 7.24 27.70
N ARG A 292 12.48 8.49 27.59
CA ARG A 292 12.92 9.29 28.75
C ARG A 292 11.76 10.04 29.40
N TYR A 293 10.70 10.34 28.64
CA TYR A 293 9.56 11.16 29.08
C TYR A 293 8.23 10.40 29.18
N ASN A 294 8.22 9.09 28.88
CA ASN A 294 7.15 8.15 29.22
C ASN A 294 7.62 7.22 30.34
#